data_AF-A0A5C5V6B3-F1
#
_entry.id   AF-A0A5C5V6B3-F1
#
_cell.length_a   1.000
_cell.length_b   1.000
_cell.length_c   1.000
_cell.angle_alpha   90.00
_cell.angle_beta   90.00
_cell.angle_gamma   90.00
#
_symmetry.space_group_name_H-M   'P 1'
#
loop_
_entity.id
_entity.type
_entity.pdbx_description
1 polymer ?
#
loop_
_entity_poly.entity_id
_entity_poly.type
_entity_poly.pdbx_seq_one_letter_code
_entity_poly.pdbx_strand_id
1 'polypeptide(L)'
;MTLSTTIVGYLLLFGGVGMGFVLFNIVLGMFLRPNNPSEEKGEIYECGEPTIGSSFVQFDLRFYVVALLFIIFDVEVAFFFPWAVVFGKSAQLSDPGQPVVIESAEGPATLSPAVIGLHREFGLPESLNNEVATGAVSPGMVHRGADSLLWTCLADIGIFFAILMVGFAYVWKRGDLDWVRAMTPEARAGPDEAVRTSASRSQAMTHSR
;
A
#
# COMPACT_ATOMS: atom_id res chain seq x y z
N MET A 1 34.76 3.24 -7.45
CA MET A 1 33.56 2.94 -6.65
C MET A 1 32.48 2.44 -7.61
N THR A 2 31.86 1.30 -7.33
CA THR A 2 30.81 0.72 -8.21
C THR A 2 29.55 1.59 -8.16
N LEU A 3 28.74 1.56 -9.23
CA LEU A 3 27.47 2.30 -9.33
C LEU A 3 26.55 2.07 -8.11
N SER A 4 26.56 0.84 -7.56
CA SER A 4 25.85 0.49 -6.33
C SER A 4 26.33 1.28 -5.11
N THR A 5 27.64 1.37 -4.90
CA THR A 5 28.22 2.14 -3.78
C THR A 5 27.94 3.64 -3.90
N THR A 6 27.90 4.18 -5.12
CA THR A 6 27.57 5.60 -5.32
C THR A 6 26.10 5.92 -5.03
N ILE A 7 25.17 5.04 -5.43
CA ILE A 7 23.74 5.22 -5.12
C ILE A 7 23.50 5.17 -3.61
N VAL A 8 24.08 4.18 -2.93
CA VAL A 8 24.01 4.08 -1.47
C VAL A 8 24.59 5.33 -0.82
N GLY A 9 25.73 5.82 -1.32
CA GLY A 9 26.32 7.08 -0.88
C GLY A 9 25.37 8.27 -1.00
N TYR A 10 24.69 8.43 -2.14
CA TYR A 10 23.70 9.49 -2.34
C TYR A 10 22.47 9.35 -1.44
N LEU A 11 21.96 8.14 -1.23
CA LEU A 11 20.83 7.90 -0.33
C LEU A 11 21.19 8.23 1.12
N LEU A 12 22.37 7.82 1.59
CA LEU A 12 22.85 8.14 2.92
C LEU A 12 23.11 9.64 3.08
N LEU A 13 23.67 10.29 2.06
CA LEU A 13 23.87 11.73 2.06
C LEU A 13 22.53 12.47 2.13
N PHE A 14 21.57 12.12 1.27
CA PHE A 14 20.25 12.75 1.24
C PHE A 14 19.51 12.55 2.56
N GLY A 15 19.43 11.31 3.04
CA GLY A 15 18.78 11.00 4.32
C GLY A 15 19.47 11.65 5.50
N GLY A 16 20.80 11.66 5.51
CA GLY A 16 21.61 12.29 6.55
C GLY A 16 21.47 13.81 6.57
N VAL A 17 21.50 14.47 5.41
CA VAL A 17 21.26 15.92 5.29
C VAL A 17 19.82 16.27 5.69
N GLY A 18 18.82 15.49 5.25
CA GLY A 18 17.42 15.70 5.62
C GLY A 18 17.20 15.56 7.13
N MET A 19 17.71 14.50 7.74
CA MET A 19 17.68 14.30 9.19
C MET A 19 18.43 15.42 9.92
N GLY A 20 19.63 15.76 9.43
CA GLY A 20 20.45 16.85 9.97
C GLY A 20 19.73 18.19 9.91
N PHE A 21 18.99 18.48 8.84
CA PHE A 21 18.19 19.68 8.70
C PHE A 21 17.07 19.74 9.75
N VAL A 22 16.33 18.64 9.96
CA VAL A 22 15.29 18.58 10.99
C VAL A 22 15.88 18.76 12.38
N LEU A 23 16.95 18.03 12.70
CA LEU A 23 17.61 18.13 14.01
C LEU A 23 18.23 19.50 14.26
N PHE A 24 18.88 20.08 13.25
CA PHE A 24 19.45 21.43 13.33
C PHE A 24 18.38 22.46 13.65
N ASN A 25 17.21 22.41 13.00
CA ASN A 25 16.12 23.34 13.29
C ASN A 25 15.55 23.15 14.70
N ILE A 26 15.43 21.91 15.18
CA ILE A 26 15.00 21.63 16.56
C ILE A 26 16.03 22.18 17.57
N VAL A 27 17.33 21.93 17.35
CA VAL A 27 18.40 22.42 18.24
C VAL A 27 18.50 23.95 18.21
N LEU A 28 18.42 24.54 17.03
CA LEU A 28 18.41 26.00 16.87
C LEU A 28 17.18 26.61 17.56
N GLY A 29 16.00 26.01 17.37
CA GLY A 29 14.77 26.42 18.05
C GLY A 29 14.88 26.30 19.56
N MET A 30 15.51 25.24 20.07
CA MET A 30 15.78 25.05 21.49
C MET A 30 16.72 26.12 22.07
N PHE A 31 17.73 26.55 21.31
CA PHE A 31 18.68 27.58 21.74
C PHE A 31 18.11 29.00 21.66
N LEU A 32 17.30 29.29 20.63
CA LEU A 32 16.69 30.61 20.42
C LEU A 32 15.43 30.84 21.27
N ARG A 33 14.70 29.79 21.65
CA ARG A 33 13.42 29.90 22.38
C ARG A 33 13.64 30.36 23.83
N PRO A 34 12.93 31.40 24.29
CA PRO A 34 12.89 31.75 25.72
C PRO A 34 12.31 30.61 26.57
N ASN A 35 13.05 30.18 27.58
CA ASN A 35 12.63 29.15 28.51
C ASN A 35 11.85 29.77 29.70
N ASN A 36 10.53 29.87 29.58
CA ASN A 36 9.64 30.40 30.64
C ASN A 36 8.51 29.38 30.96
N PRO A 37 8.83 28.28 31.66
CA PRO A 37 7.85 27.28 32.07
C PRO A 37 6.97 27.83 33.21
N SER A 38 5.67 27.55 33.14
CA SER A 38 4.70 27.85 34.19
C SER A 38 3.73 26.66 34.29
N GLU A 39 3.15 26.43 35.48
CA GLU A 39 2.22 25.30 35.70
C GLU A 39 1.07 25.32 34.68
N GLU A 40 0.44 26.47 34.47
CA GLU A 40 -0.64 26.65 33.49
C GLU A 40 -0.26 26.31 32.03
N LYS A 41 1.01 26.50 31.62
CA LYS A 41 1.47 26.15 30.25
C LYS A 41 1.75 24.66 30.08
N GLY A 42 1.88 23.93 31.20
CA GLY A 42 2.09 22.49 31.22
C GLY A 42 0.80 21.69 31.30
N GLU A 43 -0.33 22.34 31.59
CA GLU A 43 -1.64 21.70 31.64
C GLU A 43 -2.19 21.37 30.25
N ILE A 44 -3.02 20.33 30.17
CA ILE A 44 -3.71 19.93 28.93
C ILE A 44 -4.75 21.00 28.58
N TYR A 45 -4.81 21.39 27.30
CA TYR A 45 -5.78 22.37 26.85
C TYR A 45 -7.22 21.81 26.90
N GLU A 46 -8.06 22.42 27.75
CA GLU A 46 -9.48 22.07 27.94
C GLU A 46 -10.34 23.36 27.97
N CYS A 47 -10.13 24.25 26.99
CA CYS A 47 -10.87 25.51 26.84
C CYS A 47 -10.91 26.44 28.09
N GLY A 48 -9.95 26.29 29.01
CA GLY A 48 -9.84 27.08 30.24
C GLY A 48 -10.44 26.44 31.50
N GLU A 49 -11.01 25.23 31.40
CA GLU A 49 -11.46 24.43 32.54
C GLU A 49 -10.39 23.41 32.96
N PRO A 50 -10.35 22.96 34.23
CA PRO A 50 -9.49 21.85 34.62
C PRO A 50 -10.01 20.55 33.99
N THR A 51 -9.10 19.70 33.50
CA THR A 51 -9.49 18.40 32.94
C THR A 51 -10.13 17.52 34.02
N ILE A 52 -11.36 17.07 33.78
CA ILE A 52 -12.07 16.14 34.66
C ILE A 52 -12.34 14.84 33.92
N GLY A 53 -12.06 13.71 34.58
CA GLY A 53 -12.37 12.38 34.06
C GLY A 53 -11.17 11.66 33.44
N SER A 54 -11.42 10.47 32.91
CA SER A 54 -10.39 9.64 32.30
C SER A 54 -10.21 9.96 30.82
N SER A 55 -8.96 10.01 30.35
CA SER A 55 -8.63 10.12 28.92
C SER A 55 -8.87 8.82 28.13
N PHE A 56 -9.28 7.73 28.80
CA PHE A 56 -9.58 6.45 28.17
C PHE A 56 -11.03 6.42 27.69
N VAL A 57 -11.22 6.64 26.39
CA VAL A 57 -12.51 6.48 25.70
C VAL A 57 -12.50 5.23 24.83
N GLN A 58 -13.63 4.53 24.76
CA GLN A 58 -13.81 3.43 23.81
C GLN A 58 -13.98 4.02 22.41
N PHE A 59 -12.97 3.84 21.57
CA PHE A 59 -13.05 4.21 20.16
C PHE A 59 -13.87 3.19 19.38
N ASP A 60 -14.58 3.67 18.35
CA ASP A 60 -15.36 2.80 17.46
C ASP A 60 -14.43 1.84 16.70
N LEU A 61 -14.84 0.58 16.53
CA LEU A 61 -14.07 -0.46 15.81
C LEU A 61 -13.80 -0.07 14.34
N ARG A 62 -14.54 0.87 13.76
CA ARG A 62 -14.35 1.34 12.37
C ARG A 62 -12.93 1.80 12.06
N PHE A 63 -12.24 2.44 13.02
CA PHE A 63 -10.84 2.84 12.81
C PHE A 63 -9.93 1.63 12.56
N TYR A 64 -10.19 0.52 13.27
CA TYR A 64 -9.49 -0.74 13.08
C TYR A 64 -9.82 -1.38 11.73
N VAL A 65 -11.09 -1.36 11.29
CA VAL A 65 -11.47 -1.93 9.98
C VAL A 65 -10.79 -1.18 8.82
N VAL A 66 -10.75 0.16 8.87
CA VAL A 66 -10.06 0.97 7.86
C VAL A 66 -8.55 0.68 7.86
N ALA A 67 -7.92 0.56 9.04
CA ALA A 67 -6.50 0.22 9.14
C ALA A 67 -6.21 -1.20 8.61
N LEU A 68 -7.07 -2.17 8.91
CA LEU A 68 -6.93 -3.53 8.41
C LEU A 68 -7.09 -3.59 6.88
N LEU A 69 -8.07 -2.88 6.33
CA LEU A 69 -8.27 -2.77 4.87
C LEU A 69 -7.05 -2.12 4.20
N PHE A 70 -6.49 -1.06 4.80
CA PHE A 70 -5.26 -0.43 4.31
C PHE A 70 -4.10 -1.43 4.24
N ILE A 71 -3.86 -2.21 5.30
CA ILE A 71 -2.77 -3.20 5.33
C ILE A 71 -2.97 -4.27 4.25
N ILE A 72 -4.20 -4.78 4.09
CA ILE A 72 -4.52 -5.78 3.07
C ILE A 72 -4.26 -5.21 1.67
N PHE A 73 -4.79 -4.02 1.38
CA PHE A 73 -4.60 -3.37 0.09
C PHE A 73 -3.14 -3.00 -0.20
N ASP A 74 -2.38 -2.57 0.81
CA ASP A 74 -0.95 -2.24 0.68
C ASP A 74 -0.12 -3.48 0.30
N VAL A 75 -0.36 -4.61 0.98
CA VAL A 75 0.25 -5.90 0.63
C VAL A 75 -0.18 -6.36 -0.76
N GLU A 76 -1.43 -6.13 -1.15
CA GLU A 76 -1.92 -6.47 -2.49
C GLU A 76 -1.25 -5.66 -3.60
N VAL A 77 -1.04 -4.36 -3.39
CA VAL A 77 -0.29 -3.50 -4.32
C VAL A 77 1.18 -3.92 -4.40
N ALA A 78 1.77 -4.42 -3.32
CA ALA A 78 3.14 -4.95 -3.37
C ALA A 78 3.28 -6.13 -4.35
N PHE A 79 2.22 -6.92 -4.57
CA PHE A 79 2.22 -7.98 -5.58
C PHE A 79 2.19 -7.46 -7.02
N PHE A 80 1.85 -6.19 -7.26
CA PHE A 80 1.91 -5.63 -8.61
C PHE A 80 3.34 -5.43 -9.10
N PHE A 81 4.34 -5.27 -8.23
CA PHE A 81 5.73 -5.09 -8.64
C PHE A 81 6.30 -6.28 -9.44
N PRO A 82 6.28 -7.53 -8.94
CA PRO A 82 6.80 -8.66 -9.70
C PRO A 82 6.03 -8.88 -11.01
N TRP A 83 4.70 -8.72 -10.98
CA TRP A 83 3.87 -8.79 -12.19
C TRP A 83 4.28 -7.73 -13.22
N ALA A 84 4.42 -6.46 -12.80
CA ALA A 84 4.76 -5.35 -13.69
C ALA A 84 6.14 -5.54 -14.36
N VAL A 85 7.11 -6.11 -13.63
CA VAL A 85 8.42 -6.45 -14.18
C VAL A 85 8.30 -7.51 -15.28
N VAL A 86 7.53 -8.57 -15.08
CA VAL A 86 7.36 -9.63 -16.10
C VAL A 86 6.57 -9.11 -17.31
N PHE A 87 5.48 -8.40 -17.06
CA PHE A 87 4.65 -7.80 -18.11
C PHE A 87 5.45 -6.80 -18.95
N GLY A 88 6.19 -5.88 -18.32
CA GLY A 88 6.96 -4.86 -19.02
C GLY A 88 8.06 -5.45 -19.93
N LYS A 89 8.77 -6.47 -19.43
CA LYS A 89 9.79 -7.16 -20.22
C LYS A 89 9.17 -7.96 -21.38
N SER A 90 8.03 -8.61 -21.16
CA SER A 90 7.30 -9.34 -22.20
C SER A 90 6.77 -8.38 -23.28
N ALA A 91 6.32 -7.19 -22.88
CA ALA A 91 5.88 -6.13 -23.80
C ALA A 91 7.02 -5.66 -24.69
N GLN A 92 8.22 -5.49 -24.13
CA GLN A 92 9.41 -5.10 -24.90
C GLN A 92 9.83 -6.17 -25.91
N LEU A 93 9.66 -7.46 -25.61
CA LEU A 93 9.93 -8.55 -26.55
C LEU A 93 8.86 -8.71 -27.64
N SER A 94 7.63 -8.28 -27.38
CA SER A 94 6.54 -8.27 -28.35
C SER A 94 6.67 -7.13 -29.36
N ASP A 95 7.35 -6.02 -29.01
CA ASP A 95 7.50 -4.83 -29.85
C ASP A 95 8.14 -5.17 -31.22
N PRO A 96 7.41 -5.00 -32.35
CA PRO A 96 7.94 -5.24 -33.69
C PRO A 96 9.07 -4.27 -34.08
N GLY A 97 9.20 -3.13 -33.39
CA GLY A 97 10.24 -2.13 -33.64
C GLY A 97 11.62 -2.52 -33.10
N GLN A 98 11.71 -3.56 -32.26
CA GLN A 98 12.97 -4.02 -31.67
C GLN A 98 13.41 -5.34 -32.32
N PRO A 99 14.48 -5.35 -33.13
CA PRO A 99 14.95 -6.58 -33.74
C PRO A 99 15.46 -7.54 -32.65
N VAL A 100 14.92 -8.76 -32.62
CA VAL A 100 15.32 -9.79 -31.64
C VAL A 100 16.71 -10.34 -31.97
N VAL A 101 17.00 -10.51 -33.26
CA VAL A 101 18.24 -11.07 -33.79
C VAL A 101 18.85 -10.06 -34.75
N ILE A 102 20.16 -9.85 -34.63
CA ILE A 102 20.98 -9.05 -35.53
C ILE A 102 21.85 -10.02 -36.34
N GLU A 103 21.66 -10.03 -37.65
CA GLU A 103 22.51 -10.77 -38.58
C GLU A 103 23.84 -10.01 -38.75
N SER A 104 24.95 -10.68 -38.44
CA SER A 104 26.29 -10.11 -38.62
C SER A 104 26.82 -10.44 -40.02
N ALA A 105 27.37 -9.45 -40.73
CA ALA A 105 27.86 -9.62 -42.10
C ALA A 105 28.99 -10.65 -42.25
N GLU A 106 29.73 -10.94 -41.17
CA GLU A 106 30.93 -11.80 -41.16
C GLU A 106 30.90 -12.85 -40.03
N GLY A 107 29.74 -13.04 -39.36
CA GLY A 107 29.64 -13.90 -38.16
C GLY A 107 28.25 -14.52 -37.95
N PRO A 108 28.11 -15.42 -36.95
CA PRO A 108 26.82 -16.05 -36.63
C PRO A 108 25.78 -15.01 -36.17
N ALA A 109 24.50 -15.31 -36.39
CA ALA A 109 23.41 -14.46 -35.92
C ALA A 109 23.42 -14.34 -34.39
N THR A 110 23.30 -13.12 -33.87
CA THR A 110 23.38 -12.83 -32.43
C THR A 110 22.12 -12.12 -31.94
N LEU A 111 21.76 -12.28 -30.67
CA LEU A 111 20.69 -11.50 -30.06
C LEU A 111 21.02 -10.00 -30.06
N SER A 112 20.00 -9.17 -30.19
CA SER A 112 20.14 -7.72 -30.03
C SER A 112 20.58 -7.36 -28.60
N PRO A 113 21.40 -6.30 -28.41
CA PRO A 113 21.85 -5.86 -27.08
C PRO A 113 20.71 -5.66 -26.06
N ALA A 114 19.56 -5.16 -26.50
CA ALA A 114 18.38 -4.99 -25.65
C ALA A 114 17.82 -6.34 -25.16
N VAL A 115 17.78 -7.34 -26.05
CA VAL A 115 17.29 -8.69 -25.74
C VAL A 115 18.27 -9.47 -24.87
N ILE A 116 19.58 -9.24 -25.02
CA ILE A 116 20.61 -9.84 -24.13
C ILE A 116 20.43 -9.38 -22.68
N GLY A 117 20.14 -8.09 -22.47
CA GLY A 117 19.82 -7.56 -21.14
C GLY A 117 18.58 -8.23 -20.55
N LEU A 118 17.50 -8.29 -21.34
CA LEU A 118 16.26 -8.94 -20.94
C LEU A 118 16.41 -10.44 -20.65
N HIS A 119 17.17 -11.17 -21.46
CA HIS A 119 17.47 -12.60 -21.28
C HIS A 119 18.12 -12.86 -19.92
N ARG A 120 19.13 -12.06 -19.56
CA ARG A 120 19.79 -12.11 -18.25
C ARG A 120 18.82 -11.78 -17.12
N GLU A 121 17.99 -10.75 -17.30
CA GLU A 121 17.05 -10.29 -16.28
C GLU A 121 15.83 -11.21 -16.11
N PHE A 122 15.49 -12.02 -17.10
CA PHE A 122 14.50 -13.09 -16.99
C PHE A 122 15.10 -14.37 -16.39
N GLY A 123 16.43 -14.47 -16.28
CA GLY A 123 17.11 -15.65 -15.76
C GLY A 123 17.05 -16.85 -16.71
N LEU A 124 16.96 -16.61 -18.02
CA LEU A 124 16.91 -17.66 -19.02
C LEU A 124 18.30 -18.32 -19.19
N PRO A 125 18.36 -19.62 -19.54
CA PRO A 125 19.63 -20.33 -19.69
C PRO A 125 20.48 -19.75 -20.83
N GLU A 126 21.80 -19.71 -20.65
CA GLU A 126 22.75 -19.18 -21.65
C GLU A 126 22.77 -19.98 -22.97
N SER A 127 22.23 -21.21 -22.96
CA SER A 127 22.11 -22.05 -24.16
C SER A 127 21.26 -21.39 -25.26
N LEU A 128 20.31 -20.51 -24.90
CA LEU A 128 19.46 -19.80 -25.84
C LEU A 128 20.26 -18.99 -26.88
N ASN A 129 21.41 -18.43 -26.50
CA ASN A 129 22.28 -17.69 -27.44
C ASN A 129 22.80 -18.60 -28.55
N ASN A 130 23.19 -19.83 -28.19
CA ASN A 130 23.68 -20.83 -29.13
C ASN A 130 22.52 -21.42 -29.96
N GLU A 131 21.32 -21.52 -29.38
CA GLU A 131 20.12 -21.99 -30.07
C GLU A 131 19.59 -20.97 -31.10
N VAL A 132 19.75 -19.67 -30.84
CA VAL A 132 19.49 -18.60 -31.81
C VAL A 132 20.53 -18.63 -32.94
N ALA A 133 21.81 -18.79 -32.61
CA ALA A 133 22.89 -18.87 -33.59
C ALA A 133 22.79 -20.09 -34.53
N THR A 134 22.23 -21.20 -34.04
CA THR A 134 21.97 -22.42 -34.83
C THR A 134 20.62 -22.40 -35.56
N GLY A 135 19.82 -21.34 -35.38
CA GLY A 135 18.49 -21.20 -35.99
C GLY A 135 17.40 -22.08 -35.37
N ALA A 136 17.67 -22.75 -34.25
CA ALA A 136 16.70 -23.54 -33.51
C ALA A 136 15.58 -22.66 -32.90
N VAL A 137 15.92 -21.41 -32.54
CA VAL A 137 14.96 -20.40 -32.06
C VAL A 137 14.84 -19.28 -33.09
N SER A 138 13.66 -19.17 -33.70
CA SER A 138 13.33 -18.12 -34.67
C SER A 138 12.78 -16.87 -33.97
N PRO A 139 13.03 -15.64 -34.49
CA PRO A 139 12.41 -14.41 -33.98
C PRO A 139 10.89 -14.50 -33.85
N GLY A 140 10.21 -15.14 -34.81
CA GLY A 140 8.76 -15.32 -34.77
C GLY A 140 8.28 -16.22 -33.63
N MET A 141 9.12 -17.14 -33.15
CA MET A 141 8.81 -17.96 -31.97
C MET A 141 8.91 -17.12 -30.69
N VAL A 142 9.91 -16.23 -30.61
CA VAL A 142 10.09 -15.30 -29.48
C VAL A 142 8.91 -14.34 -29.38
N HIS A 143 8.49 -13.71 -30.48
CA HIS A 143 7.33 -12.80 -30.46
C HIS A 143 6.04 -13.52 -30.06
N ARG A 144 5.76 -14.72 -30.59
CA ARG A 144 4.59 -15.50 -30.16
C ARG A 144 4.65 -15.90 -28.68
N GLY A 145 5.83 -16.24 -28.18
CA GLY A 145 6.05 -16.52 -26.77
C GLY A 145 5.76 -15.29 -25.91
N ALA A 146 6.32 -14.14 -26.28
CA ALA A 146 6.09 -12.86 -25.62
C ALA A 146 4.60 -12.46 -25.63
N ASP A 147 3.92 -12.59 -26.77
CA ASP A 147 2.48 -12.34 -26.90
C ASP A 147 1.66 -13.25 -25.97
N SER A 148 2.01 -14.53 -25.90
CA SER A 148 1.33 -15.47 -25.02
C SER A 148 1.50 -15.09 -23.54
N LEU A 149 2.71 -14.69 -23.14
CA LEU A 149 3.01 -14.23 -21.78
C LEU A 149 2.26 -12.94 -21.45
N LEU A 150 2.14 -12.01 -22.39
CA LEU A 150 1.36 -10.78 -22.21
C LEU A 150 -0.10 -11.08 -21.92
N TRP A 151 -0.72 -11.94 -22.71
CA TRP A 151 -2.11 -12.35 -22.49
C TRP A 151 -2.29 -13.09 -21.17
N THR A 152 -1.36 -13.97 -20.80
CA THR A 152 -1.38 -14.64 -19.48
C THR A 152 -1.25 -13.63 -18.34
N CYS A 153 -0.30 -12.68 -18.43
CA CYS A 153 -0.13 -11.63 -17.42
C CYS A 153 -1.38 -10.76 -17.29
N LEU A 154 -2.05 -10.42 -18.40
CA LEU A 154 -3.31 -9.66 -18.39
C LEU A 154 -4.46 -10.45 -17.75
N ALA A 155 -4.53 -11.76 -18.01
CA ALA A 155 -5.52 -12.63 -17.38
C ALA A 155 -5.27 -12.74 -15.86
N ASP A 156 -4.02 -12.95 -15.45
CA ASP A 156 -3.62 -13.09 -14.06
C ASP A 156 -3.96 -11.83 -13.26
N ILE A 157 -3.58 -10.64 -13.75
CA ILE A 157 -3.90 -9.38 -13.07
C ILE A 157 -5.40 -9.10 -13.06
N GLY A 158 -6.12 -9.47 -14.12
CA GLY A 158 -7.57 -9.32 -14.20
C GLY A 158 -8.29 -10.18 -13.16
N ILE A 159 -7.88 -11.44 -13.01
CA ILE A 159 -8.40 -12.36 -12.00
C ILE A 159 -8.06 -11.86 -10.59
N PHE A 160 -6.80 -11.50 -10.35
CA PHE A 160 -6.35 -10.95 -9.07
C PHE A 160 -7.18 -9.73 -8.68
N PHE A 161 -7.31 -8.75 -9.57
CA PHE A 161 -8.08 -7.53 -9.34
C PHE A 161 -9.58 -7.80 -9.14
N ALA A 162 -10.17 -8.77 -9.87
CA ALA A 162 -11.55 -9.16 -9.66
C ALA A 162 -11.79 -9.73 -8.25
N ILE A 163 -10.86 -10.54 -7.74
CA ILE A 163 -10.92 -11.05 -6.36
C ILE A 163 -10.85 -9.90 -5.36
N LEU A 164 -9.95 -8.93 -5.57
CA LEU A 164 -9.86 -7.73 -4.71
C LEU A 164 -11.15 -6.93 -4.70
N MET A 165 -11.73 -6.72 -5.89
CA MET A 165 -12.96 -5.96 -6.05
C MET A 165 -14.13 -6.65 -5.33
N VAL A 166 -14.19 -7.98 -5.33
CA VAL A 166 -15.20 -8.73 -4.57
C VAL A 166 -15.02 -8.52 -3.06
N GLY A 167 -13.79 -8.61 -2.55
CA GLY A 167 -13.50 -8.37 -1.14
C GLY A 167 -13.85 -6.96 -0.70
N PHE A 168 -13.46 -5.97 -1.50
CA PHE A 168 -13.79 -4.56 -1.28
C PHE A 168 -15.30 -4.29 -1.32
N ALA A 169 -15.99 -4.79 -2.36
CA ALA A 169 -17.44 -4.65 -2.50
C ALA A 169 -18.20 -5.31 -1.33
N TYR A 170 -17.68 -6.41 -0.78
CA TYR A 170 -18.25 -7.07 0.39
C TYR A 170 -18.18 -6.19 1.64
N VAL A 171 -17.02 -5.61 1.95
CA VAL A 171 -16.85 -4.70 3.10
C VAL A 171 -17.72 -3.45 2.92
N TRP A 172 -17.77 -2.90 1.71
CA TRP A 172 -18.63 -1.77 1.39
C TRP A 172 -20.10 -2.10 1.61
N LYS A 173 -20.59 -3.23 1.06
CA LYS A 173 -21.98 -3.66 1.22
C LYS A 173 -22.36 -3.87 2.69
N ARG A 174 -21.42 -4.32 3.53
CA ARG A 174 -21.67 -4.51 4.96
C ARG A 174 -21.83 -3.19 5.73
N GLY A 175 -21.34 -2.08 5.18
CA GLY A 175 -21.41 -0.77 5.83
C GLY A 175 -20.34 -0.57 6.90
N ASP A 176 -19.28 -1.40 6.91
CA ASP A 176 -18.16 -1.25 7.87
C ASP A 176 -17.38 0.07 7.63
N LEU A 177 -17.61 0.71 6.48
CA LEU A 177 -17.03 2.01 6.09
C LEU A 177 -17.95 3.20 6.37
N ASP A 178 -19.19 2.98 6.85
CA ASP A 178 -20.14 4.07 7.10
C ASP A 178 -19.76 4.81 8.38
N TRP A 179 -19.48 6.12 8.28
CA TRP A 179 -19.12 6.95 9.45
C TRP A 179 -20.35 7.39 10.28
N VAL A 180 -21.52 7.50 9.65
CA VAL A 180 -22.70 8.21 10.19
C VAL A 180 -23.50 7.40 11.23
N ARG A 181 -23.24 6.09 11.38
CA ARG A 181 -23.94 5.24 12.38
C ARG A 181 -23.37 5.34 13.80
N ALA A 182 -22.33 6.13 14.05
CA ALA A 182 -21.62 6.17 15.34
C ALA A 182 -22.31 7.03 16.42
N MET A 183 -23.43 7.66 16.12
CA MET A 183 -24.20 8.43 17.10
C MET A 183 -25.62 7.87 17.21
N THR A 184 -25.87 7.08 18.26
CA THR A 184 -27.18 6.78 18.89
C THR A 184 -27.97 5.55 18.43
N PRO A 185 -28.16 4.56 19.33
CA PRO A 185 -29.51 4.33 19.89
C PRO A 185 -29.72 4.73 21.36
N GLU A 186 -28.68 4.82 22.20
CA GLU A 186 -28.87 5.10 23.65
C GLU A 186 -29.48 6.48 23.96
N ALA A 187 -29.24 7.53 23.17
CA ALA A 187 -29.87 8.85 23.41
C ALA A 187 -31.36 8.90 22.98
N ARG A 188 -31.95 7.80 22.50
CA ARG A 188 -33.40 7.66 22.32
C ARG A 188 -34.10 7.02 23.51
N ALA A 189 -33.37 6.46 24.48
CA ALA A 189 -33.94 6.20 25.80
C ALA A 189 -33.99 7.54 26.56
N GLY A 190 -34.97 8.37 26.21
CA GLY A 190 -35.21 9.62 26.93
C GLY A 190 -35.45 9.35 28.42
N PRO A 191 -35.16 10.33 29.30
CA PRO A 191 -35.39 10.19 30.74
C PRO A 191 -36.80 9.69 31.09
N ASP A 192 -37.78 9.98 30.22
CA ASP A 192 -39.17 9.55 30.35
C ASP A 192 -39.38 8.03 30.38
N GLU A 193 -38.54 7.23 29.73
CA GLU A 193 -38.75 5.76 29.67
C GLU A 193 -38.22 5.07 30.94
N ALA A 194 -37.11 5.56 31.50
CA ALA A 194 -36.59 5.15 32.80
C ALA A 194 -37.53 5.60 33.96
N VAL A 195 -38.17 6.76 33.82
CA VAL A 195 -39.18 7.25 34.77
C VAL A 195 -40.49 6.46 34.66
N ARG A 196 -40.95 6.12 33.44
CA ARG A 196 -42.16 5.30 33.25
C ARG A 196 -41.99 3.86 33.78
N THR A 197 -40.82 3.25 33.57
CA THR A 197 -40.54 1.90 34.07
C THR A 197 -40.40 1.85 35.60
N SER A 198 -39.82 2.87 36.23
CA SER A 198 -39.74 2.97 37.70
C SER A 198 -41.11 3.27 38.35
N ALA A 199 -41.91 4.16 37.75
CA ALA A 199 -43.27 4.47 38.24
C ALA A 199 -44.22 3.27 38.12
N SER A 200 -44.15 2.53 37.01
CA SER A 200 -44.94 1.30 36.81
C SER A 200 -44.56 0.20 37.82
N ARG A 201 -43.27 0.03 38.10
CA ARG A 201 -42.77 -0.97 39.06
C ARG A 201 -43.17 -0.63 40.50
N SER A 202 -43.26 0.66 40.85
CA SER A 202 -43.74 1.11 42.15
C SER A 202 -45.23 0.86 42.36
N GLN A 203 -46.07 1.06 41.34
CA GLN A 203 -47.52 0.82 41.44
C GLN A 203 -47.88 -0.67 41.54
N ALA A 204 -47.13 -1.53 40.85
CA ALA A 204 -47.31 -2.98 40.92
C ALA A 204 -47.00 -3.56 42.31
N MET A 205 -46.09 -2.96 43.08
CA MET A 205 -45.78 -3.39 44.46
C MET A 205 -46.82 -2.93 45.48
N THR A 206 -47.52 -1.81 45.26
CA THR A 206 -48.55 -1.30 46.19
C THR A 206 -49.90 -2.03 46.11
N HIS A 207 -50.19 -2.75 45.01
CA HIS A 207 -51.45 -3.49 44.84
C HIS A 207 -51.36 -4.98 45.25
N SER A 208 -50.21 -5.44 45.74
CA SER A 208 -49.97 -6.84 46.15
C SER A 208 -49.95 -7.04 47.68
N ARG A 209 -50.67 -6.21 48.44
CA ARG A 209 -50.88 -6.39 49.89
C ARG A 209 -52.35 -6.48 50.22
#